data_AF-A0A392TF13-F1
#
_entry.id   AF-A0A392TF13-F1
#
_cell.length_a   1.000
_cell.length_b   1.000
_cell.length_c   1.000
_cell.angle_alpha   90.00
_cell.angle_beta   90.00
_cell.angle_gamma   90.00
#
_symmetry.space_group_name_H-M   'P 1'
#
loop_
_entity.id
_entity.type
_entity.pdbx_description
1 polymer ?
#
loop_
_entity_poly.entity_id
_entity_poly.type
_entity_poly.pdbx_seq_one_letter_code
_entity_poly.pdbx_strand_id
1 'polypeptide(L)'
;VKNQAFNCSNGDVYKWKHLWKVLAEKFGIEDYEFEEEGPELRLTEMMKDKGGVWEKIVRENGLLHTKLEEVGDWWFADFMLRVE
;
A
#
# COMPACT_ATOMS: atom_id res chain seq x y z
N VAL A 1 -9.62 7.02 -34.96
CA VAL A 1 -8.42 6.15 -35.02
C VAL A 1 -8.85 4.73 -34.63
N LYS A 2 -8.43 3.69 -35.35
CA LYS A 2 -8.74 2.28 -35.03
C LYS A 2 -7.45 1.45 -35.11
N ASN A 3 -7.40 0.32 -34.39
CA ASN A 3 -6.28 -0.63 -34.39
C ASN A 3 -4.94 -0.04 -33.94
N GLN A 4 -4.91 0.66 -32.81
CA GLN A 4 -3.69 1.26 -32.25
C GLN A 4 -3.57 0.89 -30.77
N ALA A 5 -2.33 0.74 -30.30
CA ALA A 5 -2.02 0.66 -28.88
C ALA A 5 -1.83 2.08 -28.33
N PHE A 6 -2.44 2.37 -27.18
CA PHE A 6 -2.33 3.67 -26.53
C PHE A 6 -1.86 3.49 -25.09
N ASN A 7 -0.86 4.29 -24.69
CA ASN A 7 -0.53 4.43 -23.29
C ASN A 7 -1.69 5.15 -22.58
N CYS A 8 -1.94 4.80 -21.33
CA CYS A 8 -2.92 5.45 -20.49
C CYS A 8 -2.29 5.70 -19.12
N SER A 9 -2.13 6.97 -18.78
CA SER A 9 -1.68 7.43 -17.47
C SER A 9 -2.48 8.68 -17.08
N ASN A 10 -2.38 9.10 -15.83
CA ASN A 10 -3.10 10.26 -15.32
C ASN A 10 -2.67 11.59 -15.97
N GLY A 11 -1.49 11.62 -16.62
CA GLY A 11 -0.94 12.83 -17.24
C GLY A 11 -0.11 13.71 -16.30
N ASP A 12 0.08 13.28 -15.04
CA ASP A 12 0.89 13.94 -14.02
C ASP A 12 1.97 13.00 -13.44
N VAL A 13 2.73 13.52 -12.47
CA VAL A 13 3.77 12.79 -11.75
C VAL A 13 3.67 13.05 -10.25
N TYR A 14 4.05 12.06 -9.44
CA TYR A 14 4.16 12.19 -7.98
C TYR A 14 5.39 11.41 -7.47
N LYS A 15 5.74 11.63 -6.20
CA LYS A 15 6.75 10.83 -5.49
C LYS A 15 6.10 10.07 -4.35
N TRP A 16 6.54 8.85 -4.09
CA TRP A 16 6.04 8.02 -2.99
C TRP A 16 6.10 8.74 -1.65
N LYS A 17 7.18 9.49 -1.40
CA LYS A 17 7.33 10.30 -0.18
C LYS A 17 6.16 11.27 0.08
N HIS A 18 5.55 11.83 -0.97
CA HIS A 18 4.42 12.74 -0.82
C HIS A 18 3.11 11.99 -0.59
N LEU A 19 2.93 10.86 -1.27
CA LEU A 19 1.76 10.03 -1.10
C LEU A 19 1.71 9.39 0.30
N TRP A 20 2.87 9.03 0.87
CA TRP A 20 2.96 8.50 2.23
C TRP A 20 2.45 9.48 3.29
N LYS A 21 2.79 10.77 3.18
CA LYS A 21 2.27 11.81 4.09
C LYS A 21 0.75 11.88 4.05
N VAL A 22 0.17 11.82 2.85
CA VAL A 22 -1.30 11.80 2.68
C VAL A 22 -1.91 10.56 3.31
N LEU A 23 -1.29 9.38 3.16
CA LEU A 23 -1.76 8.15 3.77
C LEU A 23 -1.74 8.23 5.31
N ALA A 24 -0.63 8.71 5.89
CA ALA A 24 -0.49 8.89 7.33
C ALA A 24 -1.56 9.83 7.90
N GLU A 25 -1.79 10.98 7.24
CA GLU A 25 -2.83 11.94 7.63
C GLU A 25 -4.23 11.32 7.56
N LYS A 26 -4.55 10.56 6.50
CA LYS A 26 -5.87 9.94 6.33
C LYS A 26 -6.21 8.91 7.40
N PHE A 27 -5.22 8.18 7.89
CA PHE A 27 -5.40 7.19 8.96
C PHE A 27 -5.10 7.75 10.35
N GLY A 28 -4.69 9.01 10.46
CA GLY A 28 -4.36 9.66 11.74
C GLY A 28 -3.17 9.01 12.45
N ILE A 29 -2.21 8.47 11.69
CA ILE A 29 -0.99 7.84 12.22
C ILE A 29 0.20 8.79 12.07
N GLU A 30 1.25 8.53 12.84
CA GLU A 30 2.52 9.27 12.76
C GLU A 30 3.17 9.06 11.36
N ASP A 31 3.68 10.15 10.78
CA ASP A 31 4.45 10.12 9.53
C ASP A 31 5.91 9.79 9.86
N TYR A 32 6.28 8.52 9.69
CA TYR A 32 7.64 8.02 9.96
C TYR A 32 8.68 8.38 8.88
N GLU A 33 8.28 9.10 7.83
CA GLU A 33 9.12 9.40 6.67
C GLU A 33 9.81 8.15 6.05
N PHE A 34 10.67 8.35 5.05
CA PHE A 34 11.46 7.26 4.47
C PHE A 34 12.87 7.30 5.04
N GLU A 35 13.33 6.19 5.62
CA GLU A 35 14.72 6.04 6.09
C GLU A 35 15.62 5.56 4.95
N GLU A 36 16.40 6.46 4.36
CA GLU A 36 17.34 6.12 3.27
C GLU A 36 18.46 5.16 3.72
N GLU A 37 18.83 5.19 5.01
CA GLU A 37 19.90 4.36 5.59
C GLU A 37 19.37 3.19 6.43
N GLY A 38 18.06 2.91 6.36
CA GLY A 38 17.39 1.85 7.13
C GLY A 38 17.49 0.45 6.49
N PRO A 39 17.20 -0.62 7.24
CA PRO A 39 17.09 -1.96 6.67
C PRO A 39 15.92 -2.02 5.66
N GLU A 40 16.09 -2.80 4.60
CA GLU A 40 15.02 -3.03 3.62
C GLU A 40 13.78 -3.63 4.30
N LEU A 41 12.68 -2.88 4.31
CA LEU A 41 11.39 -3.34 4.81
C LEU A 41 10.67 -4.15 3.72
N ARG A 42 10.08 -5.29 4.12
CA ARG A 42 9.26 -6.14 3.26
C ARG A 42 7.88 -6.29 3.85
N LEU A 43 6.88 -5.65 3.24
CA LEU A 43 5.49 -5.74 3.65
C LEU A 43 4.99 -7.19 3.62
N THR A 44 5.45 -8.00 2.66
CA THR A 44 5.13 -9.43 2.61
C THR A 44 5.51 -10.15 3.90
N GLU A 45 6.68 -9.85 4.46
CA GLU A 45 7.14 -10.47 5.71
C GLU A 45 6.46 -9.88 6.94
N MET A 46 6.21 -8.57 6.94
CA MET A 46 5.56 -7.88 8.07
C MET A 46 4.08 -8.27 8.24
N MET A 47 3.40 -8.56 7.13
CA MET A 47 1.95 -8.83 7.12
C MET A 47 1.58 -10.31 7.17
N LYS A 48 2.54 -11.24 7.03
CA LYS A 48 2.27 -12.70 6.88
C LYS A 48 1.42 -13.32 7.99
N ASP A 49 1.50 -12.80 9.21
CA ASP A 49 0.81 -13.31 10.40
C ASP A 49 -0.34 -12.40 10.87
N LYS A 50 -0.72 -11.40 10.07
CA LYS A 50 -1.69 -10.36 10.46
C LYS A 50 -3.14 -10.68 10.09
N GLY A 51 -3.43 -11.87 9.57
CA GLY A 51 -4.80 -12.29 9.23
C GLY A 51 -5.78 -12.14 10.40
N GLY A 52 -5.42 -12.64 11.59
CA GLY A 52 -6.29 -12.51 12.78
C GLY A 52 -6.45 -11.06 13.28
N VAL A 53 -5.45 -10.21 13.04
CA VAL A 53 -5.56 -8.76 13.34
C VAL A 53 -6.56 -8.11 12.38
N TRP A 54 -6.50 -8.44 11.09
CA TRP A 54 -7.44 -7.93 10.09
C TRP A 54 -8.88 -8.35 10.38
N GLU A 55 -9.11 -9.62 10.72
CA GLU A 55 -10.45 -10.10 11.12
C GLU A 55 -11.04 -9.30 12.29
N LYS A 56 -10.19 -8.97 13.27
CA LYS A 56 -10.59 -8.12 14.40
C LYS A 56 -10.96 -6.71 13.93
N ILE A 57 -10.17 -6.10 13.04
CA ILE A 57 -10.44 -4.77 12.47
C ILE A 57 -11.77 -4.76 11.73
N VAL A 58 -12.01 -5.76 10.86
CA VAL A 58 -13.26 -5.90 10.10
C VAL A 58 -14.46 -5.95 11.03
N ARG A 59 -14.39 -6.78 12.08
CA ARG A 59 -15.48 -6.92 13.04
C ARG A 59 -15.72 -5.66 13.87
N GLU A 60 -14.67 -5.05 14.41
CA GLU A 60 -14.77 -3.89 15.30
C GLU A 60 -15.25 -2.63 14.57
N ASN A 61 -14.93 -2.50 13.29
CA ASN A 61 -15.31 -1.33 12.48
C ASN A 61 -16.53 -1.59 11.57
N GLY A 62 -17.14 -2.78 11.63
CA GLY A 62 -18.31 -3.12 10.81
C GLY A 62 -18.04 -3.10 9.31
N LEU A 63 -16.83 -3.50 8.89
CA LEU A 63 -16.41 -3.49 7.49
C LEU A 63 -17.00 -4.67 6.71
N LEU A 64 -16.92 -4.60 5.38
CA LEU A 64 -17.23 -5.74 4.52
C LEU A 64 -16.32 -6.91 4.89
N HIS A 65 -16.91 -8.11 5.01
CA HIS A 65 -16.17 -9.31 5.37
C HIS A 65 -15.16 -9.66 4.26
N THR A 66 -13.88 -9.58 4.61
CA THR A 66 -12.74 -9.87 3.74
C THR A 66 -11.64 -10.51 4.54
N LYS A 67 -10.86 -11.38 3.90
CA LYS A 67 -9.58 -11.85 4.44
C LYS A 67 -8.45 -10.90 4.03
N LEU A 68 -7.36 -10.92 4.80
CA LEU A 68 -6.25 -9.99 4.55
C LEU A 68 -5.66 -10.18 3.15
N GLU A 69 -5.52 -11.43 2.70
CA GLU A 69 -5.00 -11.80 1.39
C GLU A 69 -5.91 -11.44 0.21
N GLU A 70 -7.19 -11.11 0.46
CA GLU A 70 -8.14 -10.69 -0.59
C GLU A 70 -8.02 -9.19 -0.90
N VAL A 71 -7.51 -8.40 0.05
CA VAL A 71 -7.45 -6.93 -0.04
C VAL A 71 -6.04 -6.36 0.08
N GLY A 72 -5.07 -7.16 0.55
CA GLY A 72 -3.67 -6.80 0.69
C GLY A 72 -2.79 -7.63 -0.22
N ASP A 73 -2.41 -7.06 -1.36
CA ASP A 73 -1.40 -7.64 -2.25
C ASP A 73 0.01 -7.13 -1.88
N TRP A 74 0.62 -7.78 -0.89
CA TRP A 74 1.87 -7.33 -0.29
C TRP A 74 3.09 -7.51 -1.20
N TRP A 75 3.13 -8.56 -2.03
CA TRP A 75 4.25 -8.78 -2.96
C TRP A 75 4.26 -7.68 -4.03
N PHE A 76 3.07 -7.27 -4.49
CA PHE A 76 2.94 -6.20 -5.45
C PHE A 76 3.36 -4.85 -4.85
N ALA A 77 2.97 -4.57 -3.60
CA ALA A 77 3.41 -3.37 -2.89
C ALA A 77 4.94 -3.34 -2.71
N ASP A 78 5.55 -4.46 -2.30
CA ASP A 78 7.01 -4.59 -2.21
C ASP A 78 7.70 -4.34 -3.56
N PHE A 79 7.13 -4.83 -4.66
CA PHE A 79 7.66 -4.59 -6.00
C PHE A 79 7.58 -3.11 -6.38
N MET A 80 6.42 -2.47 -6.19
CA MET A 80 6.18 -1.09 -6.62
C MET A 80 6.96 -0.05 -5.81
N LEU A 81 7.12 -0.26 -4.49
CA LEU A 81 7.81 0.69 -3.61
C LEU A 81 9.34 0.62 -3.69
N ARG A 82 9.89 -0.45 -4.29
CA ARG A 82 11.33 -0.56 -4.59
C ARG A 82 11.75 0.17 -5.87
N VAL A 83 10.79 0.53 -6.71
CA VAL A 83 11.06 1.25 -7.96
C VAL A 83 11.09 2.73 -7.64
N GLU A 84 12.27 3.25 -7.33
CA GLU A 84 12.57 4.69 -7.35
C GLU A 84 13.68 4.99 -8.37
#